data_AF-A0A7Y4R3R4-F1
#
_entry.id   AF-A0A7Y4R3R4-F1
#
_cell.length_a   1.000
_cell.length_b   1.000
_cell.length_c   1.000
_cell.angle_alpha   90.00
_cell.angle_beta   90.00
_cell.angle_gamma   90.00
#
_symmetry.space_group_name_H-M   'P 1'
#
loop_
_entity.id
_entity.type
_entity.pdbx_description
1 polymer ?
#
loop_
_entity_poly.entity_id
_entity_poly.type
_entity_poly.pdbx_seq_one_letter_code
_entity_poly.pdbx_strand_id
1 'polypeptide(L)' 'MKKKECPSCAMNVDESSKECPICGYGFIEQKPWIKYIAIFLIIVFLLTYFVL' A
#
# COMPACT_ATOMS: atom_id res chain seq x y z
N MET A 1 -12.40 16.76 0.39
CA MET A 1 -11.60 15.78 1.16
C MET A 1 -12.14 14.40 0.84
N LYS A 2 -11.28 13.48 0.37
CA LYS A 2 -11.68 12.09 0.14
C LYS A 2 -11.72 11.36 1.48
N LYS A 3 -12.73 10.53 1.68
CA LYS A 3 -12.92 9.73 2.90
C LYS A 3 -12.83 8.26 2.55
N LYS A 4 -12.29 7.47 3.48
CA LYS A 4 -12.25 6.01 3.42
C LYS A 4 -12.95 5.46 4.67
N GLU A 5 -13.54 4.29 4.54
CA GLU A 5 -14.13 3.59 5.66
C GLU A 5 -13.06 2.81 6.43
N CYS A 6 -13.02 2.94 7.76
CA CYS A 6 -12.13 2.16 8.59
C CYS A 6 -12.58 0.68 8.57
N PRO A 7 -11.72 -0.28 8.18
CA PRO A 7 -12.10 -1.69 8.06
C PRO A 7 -12.35 -2.36 9.42
N SER A 8 -11.93 -1.73 10.52
CA SER A 8 -12.10 -2.28 11.88
C SER A 8 -13.38 -1.81 12.56
N CYS A 9 -13.82 -0.56 12.35
CA CYS A 9 -14.94 0.04 13.08
C CYS A 9 -16.00 0.70 12.18
N ALA A 10 -15.86 0.59 10.86
CA ALA A 10 -16.75 1.18 9.85
C ALA A 10 -16.90 2.71 9.91
N MET A 11 -16.04 3.42 10.65
CA MET A 11 -16.09 4.88 10.70
C MET A 11 -15.49 5.49 9.44
N ASN A 12 -16.11 6.55 8.93
CA ASN A 12 -15.56 7.36 7.85
C ASN A 12 -14.41 8.24 8.36
N VAL A 13 -13.20 7.97 7.88
CA VAL A 13 -11.98 8.71 8.22
C VAL A 13 -11.38 9.37 6.97
N ASP A 14 -10.51 10.35 7.16
CA ASP A 14 -9.81 10.98 6.03
C ASP A 14 -8.87 9.97 5.37
N GLU A 15 -8.80 9.98 4.04
CA GLU A 15 -7.97 9.04 3.29
C GLU A 15 -6.47 9.18 3.64
N SER A 16 -6.03 10.38 4.01
CA SER A 16 -4.66 10.69 4.45
C SER A 16 -4.37 10.36 5.91
N SER A 17 -5.37 9.90 6.68
CA SER A 17 -5.14 9.47 8.06
C SER A 17 -4.30 8.20 8.09
N LYS A 18 -3.23 8.23 8.90
CA LYS A 18 -2.33 7.09 9.17
C LYS A 18 -2.89 6.10 10.17
N GLU A 19 -3.80 6.55 11.03
CA GLU A 19 -4.50 5.70 11.99
C GLU A 19 -5.95 6.16 12.15
N CYS A 20 -6.82 5.26 12.58
CA CYS A 20 -8.20 5.60 12.89
C CYS A 20 -8.26 6.28 14.28
N PRO A 21 -8.75 7.53 14.40
CA PRO A 21 -8.81 8.23 15.68
C PRO A 21 -9.86 7.66 16.65
N ILE A 22 -10.71 6.74 16.19
CA ILE A 22 -11.78 6.14 17.00
C ILE A 22 -11.35 4.81 17.62
N CYS A 23 -10.72 3.93 16.86
CA CYS A 23 -10.33 2.59 17.33
C CYS A 23 -8.82 2.32 17.34
N GLY A 24 -8.00 3.25 16.82
CA GLY A 24 -6.54 3.07 16.76
C GLY A 24 -6.03 2.15 15.66
N TYR A 25 -6.87 1.77 14.69
CA TYR A 25 -6.43 0.93 13.57
C TYR A 25 -5.40 1.66 12.70
N GLY A 26 -4.17 1.14 12.63
CA GLY A 26 -3.09 1.69 11.80
C GLY A 26 -3.29 1.37 10.31
N PHE A 27 -3.38 2.39 9.48
CA PHE A 27 -3.45 2.24 8.04
C PHE A 27 -2.04 2.09 7.47
N ILE A 28 -1.80 0.98 6.75
CA ILE A 28 -0.51 0.72 6.12
C ILE A 28 -0.41 1.56 4.86
N GLU A 29 0.44 2.59 4.88
CA GLU A 29 0.79 3.36 3.69
C GLU A 29 1.84 2.60 2.88
N GLN A 30 1.44 2.04 1.73
CA GLN A 30 2.41 1.45 0.81
C GLN A 30 3.19 2.55 0.10
N LYS A 31 4.50 2.62 0.35
CA LYS A 31 5.37 3.57 -0.34
C LYS A 31 5.47 3.20 -1.83
N PRO A 32 5.28 4.16 -2.76
CA PRO A 32 5.29 3.87 -4.19
C PRO A 32 6.62 3.27 -4.67
N TRP A 33 7.74 3.60 -4.01
CA TRP A 33 9.06 3.04 -4.32
C TRP A 33 9.08 1.51 -4.24
N ILE A 34 8.41 0.90 -3.25
CA ILE A 34 8.40 -0.56 -3.06
C ILE A 34 7.76 -1.25 -4.27
N LYS A 35 6.71 -0.65 -4.86
CA LYS A 35 6.08 -1.15 -6.08
C LYS A 35 7.04 -1.15 -7.27
N TYR A 36 7.84 -0.09 -7.43
CA TYR A 36 8.84 -0.02 -8.51
C TYR A 36 9.98 -1.03 -8.31
N ILE A 37 10.45 -1.24 -7.08
CA ILE A 37 11.44 -2.29 -6.77
C ILE A 37 10.90 -3.67 -7.15
N ALA A 38 9.66 -3.98 -6.77
CA ALA A 38 9.05 -5.27 -7.09
C ALA A 38 8.97 -5.49 -8.61
N ILE A 39 8.55 -4.48 -9.37
CA ILE A 39 8.50 -4.55 -10.84
C ILE A 39 9.90 -4.76 -11.42
N PHE A 40 10.89 -4.01 -10.94
CA PHE A 40 12.28 -4.14 -11.39
C PHE A 40 12.82 -5.56 -11.16
N LEU A 41 12.59 -6.15 -9.99
CA LEU A 41 13.02 -7.51 -9.67
C LEU A 41 12.37 -8.56 -10.59
N ILE A 42 11.06 -8.41 -10.88
CA ILE A 42 10.36 -9.29 -11.83
C ILE A 42 10.97 -9.18 -13.23
N ILE A 43 11.27 -7.97 -13.70
CA ILE A 43 11.90 -7.76 -15.01
C ILE A 43 13.28 -8.41 -15.06
N VAL A 44 14.12 -8.21 -14.03
CA VAL A 44 15.45 -8.83 -13.95
C VAL A 44 15.34 -10.36 -13.96
N PHE A 45 14.37 -10.93 -13.23
CA PHE A 45 14.13 -12.37 -13.22
C PHE A 45 13.72 -12.91 -14.59
N LEU A 46 12.83 -12.21 -15.31
CA LEU A 46 12.42 -12.60 -16.66
C LEU A 46 13.56 -12.48 -17.67
N LEU A 47 14.38 -11.41 -17.58
CA LEU A 47 15.53 -11.22 -18.46
C LEU A 47 16.60 -12.28 -18.22
N THR A 48 16.88 -12.63 -16.95
CA THR A 48 17.82 -13.70 -16.61
C THR A 48 17.32 -15.06 -17.10
N TYR A 49 16.02 -15.36 -16.97
CA TYR A 49 15.43 -16.59 -17.51
C TYR A 49 15.43 -16.65 -19.04
N PHE A 50 15.28 -15.51 -19.73
CA PHE A 50 15.26 -15.47 -21.19
C PHE A 50 16.67 -15.52 -21.81
N VAL A 51 17.71 -15.11 -21.08
CA VAL A 51 19.11 -15.12 -21.53
C VAL A 51 19.81 -16.45 -21.27
N LEU A 52 19.32 -17.24 -20.30
CA LEU A 52 19.83 -18.57 -19.95
C LEU A 52 19.16 -19.67 -20.81
#